data_AF-W2GFR5-F1
#
_entry.id   AF-W2GFR5-F1
#
_cell.length_a   1.000
_cell.length_b   1.000
_cell.length_c   1.000
_cell.angle_alpha   90.00
_cell.angle_beta   90.00
_cell.angle_gamma   90.00
#
_symmetry.space_group_name_H-M   'P 1'
#
loop_
_entity.id
_entity.type
_entity.pdbx_description
1 polymer ?
#
loop_
_entity_poly.entity_id
_entity_poly.type
_entity_poly.pdbx_seq_one_letter_code
_entity_poly.pdbx_strand_id
1 'polypeptide(L)'
;MCFYHVAAKVHEKTKGLQPALYATVALGLNDLHYATTEAQFIITQERVLDDWSLHPGLASFKEYFARVWLSSRFCRWQIFHTPPAFATINNPVESFNGAIKRDYTLRSRMKITQSVCRRTHSNPHVGPPCK
;
A
#
# COMPACT_ATOMS: atom_id res chain seq x y z
N MET A 1 -8.47 -8.35 5.34
CA MET A 1 -8.07 -7.18 4.51
C MET A 1 -6.56 -7.27 4.37
N CYS A 2 -5.94 -7.05 3.21
CA CYS A 2 -4.47 -7.13 3.14
C CYS A 2 -3.81 -5.80 3.51
N PHE A 3 -2.59 -5.87 4.01
CA PHE A 3 -1.82 -4.70 4.44
C PHE A 3 -1.63 -3.65 3.33
N TYR A 4 -1.40 -4.08 2.09
CA TYR A 4 -1.30 -3.17 0.94
C TYR A 4 -2.51 -2.23 0.81
N HIS A 5 -3.73 -2.77 0.94
CA HIS A 5 -4.95 -1.95 0.86
C HIS A 5 -5.07 -1.00 2.05
N VAL A 6 -4.65 -1.43 3.25
CA VAL A 6 -4.61 -0.56 4.44
C VAL A 6 -3.62 0.59 4.19
N ALA A 7 -2.39 0.28 3.79
CA ALA A 7 -1.35 1.27 3.51
C ALA A 7 -1.76 2.25 2.41
N ALA A 8 -2.38 1.78 1.32
CA ALA A 8 -2.89 2.65 0.26
C ALA A 8 -3.97 3.62 0.78
N LYS A 9 -4.91 3.12 1.60
CA LYS A 9 -5.99 3.95 2.17
C LYS A 9 -5.50 4.90 3.26
N VAL A 10 -4.52 4.49 4.06
CA VAL A 10 -3.84 5.38 5.01
C VAL A 10 -3.13 6.48 4.24
N HIS A 11 -2.35 6.15 3.22
CA HIS A 11 -1.66 7.14 2.39
C HIS A 11 -2.62 8.15 1.77
N GLU A 12 -3.74 7.69 1.20
CA GLU A 12 -4.80 8.59 0.68
C GLU A 12 -5.32 9.57 1.74
N LYS A 13 -5.51 9.12 2.99
CA LYS A 13 -5.99 9.93 4.11
C LYS A 13 -4.93 10.87 4.68
N THR A 14 -3.65 10.60 4.45
CA THR A 14 -2.54 11.39 4.98
C THR A 14 -1.86 12.30 3.95
N LYS A 15 -2.36 12.39 2.71
CA LYS A 15 -1.76 13.21 1.62
C LYS A 15 -1.55 14.69 1.98
N GLY A 16 -2.38 15.25 2.86
CA GLY A 16 -2.28 16.64 3.30
C GLY A 16 -1.51 16.83 4.60
N LEU A 17 -0.99 15.76 5.21
CA LEU A 17 -0.22 15.86 6.44
C LEU A 17 1.19 16.37 6.18
N GLN A 18 1.75 17.05 7.17
CA GLN A 18 3.17 17.38 7.17
C GLN A 18 4.01 16.10 7.09
N PRO A 19 5.16 16.11 6.38
CA PRO A 19 5.97 14.92 6.18
C PRO A 19 6.37 14.21 7.48
N ALA A 20 6.68 14.98 8.54
CA ALA A 20 7.01 14.44 9.85
C ALA A 20 5.84 13.64 10.47
N LEU A 21 4.61 14.17 10.40
CA LEU A 21 3.41 13.48 10.90
C LEU A 21 3.10 12.23 10.08
N TYR A 22 3.30 12.29 8.76
CA TYR A 22 3.16 11.12 7.91
C TYR A 22 4.17 10.03 8.28
N ALA A 23 5.43 10.40 8.57
CA ALA A 23 6.45 9.45 9.00
C ALA A 23 6.03 8.74 10.30
N THR A 24 5.50 9.49 11.29
CA THR A 24 4.96 8.92 12.54
C THR A 24 3.83 7.92 12.27
N VAL A 25 2.90 8.26 11.38
CA VAL A 25 1.81 7.35 10.98
C VAL A 25 2.34 6.11 10.27
N ALA A 26 3.29 6.27 9.34
CA ALA A 26 3.84 5.18 8.57
C ALA A 26 4.66 4.20 9.44
N LEU A 27 5.41 4.69 10.41
CA LEU A 27 6.13 3.87 11.37
C LEU A 27 5.16 3.06 12.24
N GLY A 28 4.18 3.73 12.88
CA GLY A 28 3.18 3.05 13.69
C GLY A 28 2.37 2.02 12.91
N LEU A 29 2.03 2.31 11.66
CA LEU A 29 1.34 1.36 10.78
C LEU A 29 2.16 0.10 10.48
N ASN A 30 3.47 0.25 10.26
CA ASN A 30 4.37 -0.90 10.05
C ASN A 30 4.53 -1.72 11.33
N ASP A 31 4.74 -1.08 12.48
CA ASP A 31 4.88 -1.77 13.77
C ASP A 31 3.65 -2.64 14.05
N LEU A 32 2.45 -2.11 13.82
CA LEU A 32 1.20 -2.84 13.97
C LEU A 32 1.07 -4.02 12.99
N HIS A 33 1.52 -3.85 11.74
CA HIS A 33 1.48 -4.94 10.75
C HIS A 33 2.41 -6.08 11.13
N TYR A 34 3.62 -5.75 11.57
CA TYR A 34 4.70 -6.69 11.86
C TYR A 34 4.64 -7.30 13.26
N ALA A 35 3.69 -6.90 14.10
CA ALA A 35 3.40 -7.63 15.34
C ALA A 35 3.21 -9.13 15.04
N THR A 36 3.90 -10.01 15.75
CA THR A 36 3.92 -11.46 15.44
C THR A 36 2.90 -12.26 16.23
N THR A 37 2.27 -11.65 17.24
CA THR A 37 1.23 -12.26 18.07
C THR A 37 0.16 -11.23 18.40
N GLU A 38 -1.02 -11.70 18.79
CA GLU A 38 -2.11 -10.83 19.23
C GLU A 38 -1.72 -10.02 20.48
N ALA A 39 -0.99 -10.62 21.42
CA ALA A 39 -0.48 -9.93 22.60
C ALA A 39 0.48 -8.78 22.24
N GLN A 40 1.44 -9.04 21.33
CA GLN A 40 2.35 -8.01 20.81
C GLN A 40 1.59 -6.91 20.07
N PHE A 41 0.54 -7.26 19.33
CA PHE A 41 -0.29 -6.30 18.64
C PHE A 41 -1.01 -5.36 19.60
N ILE A 42 -1.62 -5.88 20.67
CA ILE A 42 -2.34 -5.04 21.65
C ILE A 42 -1.38 -4.04 22.32
N ILE A 43 -0.19 -4.49 22.73
CA ILE A 43 0.83 -3.61 23.34
C ILE A 43 1.30 -2.56 22.33
N THR A 44 1.53 -2.96 21.08
CA THR A 44 1.94 -2.05 20.01
C THR A 44 0.84 -1.05 19.66
N GLN A 45 -0.41 -1.48 19.66
CA GLN A 45 -1.59 -0.66 19.42
C GLN A 45 -1.70 0.45 20.46
N GLU A 46 -1.59 0.13 21.74
CA GLU A 46 -1.62 1.12 22.82
C GLU A 46 -0.52 2.16 22.62
N ARG A 47 0.73 1.71 22.47
CA ARG A 47 1.88 2.59 22.24
C ARG A 47 1.72 3.51 21.03
N VAL A 48 1.28 2.97 19.89
CA VAL A 48 1.10 3.74 18.64
C VAL A 48 -0.03 4.75 18.78
N LEU A 49 -1.14 4.38 19.42
CA LEU A 49 -2.26 5.29 19.64
C LEU A 49 -1.92 6.40 20.63
N ASP A 50 -1.08 6.13 21.62
CA ASP A 50 -0.57 7.14 22.55
C ASP A 50 0.39 8.10 21.85
N ASP A 51 1.35 7.58 21.07
CA ASP A 51 2.27 8.39 20.27
C ASP A 51 1.52 9.32 19.31
N TRP A 52 0.50 8.81 18.61
CA TRP A 52 -0.34 9.64 17.74
C TRP A 52 -1.16 10.69 18.51
N SER A 53 -1.42 10.49 19.81
CA SER A 53 -2.12 11.48 20.64
C SER A 53 -1.26 12.69 21.00
N LEU A 54 0.07 12.53 20.97
CA LEU A 54 1.01 13.62 21.18
C LEU A 54 0.96 14.67 20.06
N HIS A 55 0.32 14.34 18.93
CA HIS A 55 0.22 15.19 17.77
C HIS A 55 -1.23 15.63 17.52
N PRO A 56 -1.61 16.89 17.84
CA PRO A 56 -2.96 17.39 17.60
C PRO A 56 -3.43 17.24 16.15
N GLY A 57 -2.50 17.38 15.19
CA GLY A 57 -2.78 17.20 13.77
C GLY A 57 -3.16 15.77 13.35
N LEU A 58 -3.00 14.78 14.23
CA LEU A 58 -3.38 13.39 14.00
C LEU A 58 -4.69 12.99 14.67
N ALA A 59 -5.34 13.85 15.47
CA ALA A 59 -6.54 13.49 16.23
C ALA A 59 -7.64 12.88 15.35
N SER A 60 -8.04 13.59 14.28
CA SER A 60 -9.06 13.10 13.34
C SER A 60 -8.63 11.84 12.58
N PHE A 61 -7.32 11.69 12.31
CA PHE A 61 -6.78 10.50 11.66
C PHE A 61 -6.80 9.30 12.61
N LYS A 62 -6.42 9.47 13.88
CA LYS A 62 -6.44 8.44 14.91
C LYS A 62 -7.85 7.88 15.09
N GLU A 63 -8.85 8.75 15.21
CA GLU A 63 -10.26 8.33 15.31
C GLU A 63 -10.72 7.54 14.10
N TYR A 64 -10.39 8.03 12.89
CA TYR A 64 -10.64 7.31 11.65
C TYR A 64 -9.98 5.92 11.65
N PHE A 65 -8.71 5.86 12.04
CA PHE A 65 -7.92 4.64 12.00
C PHE A 65 -8.48 3.61 12.98
N ALA A 66 -8.77 4.01 14.21
CA ALA A 66 -9.37 3.12 15.20
C ALA A 66 -10.70 2.56 14.71
N ARG A 67 -11.61 3.41 14.22
CA ARG A 67 -12.92 2.99 13.74
C ARG A 67 -12.85 2.01 12.57
N VAL A 68 -11.97 2.26 11.59
CA VAL A 68 -11.94 1.50 10.34
C VAL A 68 -11.02 0.29 10.41
N TRP A 69 -9.85 0.41 11.04
CA TRP A 69 -8.80 -0.60 10.97
C TRP A 69 -8.60 -1.38 12.26
N LEU A 70 -9.17 -0.95 13.38
CA LEU A 70 -9.08 -1.65 14.66
C LEU A 70 -10.42 -2.27 15.08
N SER A 71 -11.52 -1.52 14.96
CA SER A 71 -12.84 -1.96 15.43
C SER A 71 -13.76 -2.56 14.36
N SER A 72 -13.42 -2.44 13.06
CA SER A 72 -14.29 -2.93 11.98
C SER A 72 -13.97 -4.37 11.55
N ARG A 73 -14.83 -4.94 10.69
CA ARG A 73 -14.58 -6.24 10.03
C ARG A 73 -13.28 -6.30 9.21
N PHE A 74 -12.67 -5.15 8.91
CA PHE A 74 -11.41 -5.07 8.17
C PHE A 74 -10.17 -5.11 9.07
N CYS A 75 -10.32 -5.36 10.37
CA CYS A 75 -9.23 -5.33 11.35
C CYS A 75 -8.13 -6.38 11.15
N ARG A 76 -8.41 -7.48 10.45
CA ARG A 76 -7.46 -8.58 10.21
C ARG A 76 -6.54 -8.26 9.02
N TRP A 77 -5.46 -7.54 9.27
CA TRP A 77 -4.43 -7.15 8.30
C TRP A 77 -2.99 -7.31 8.82
N GLN A 78 -2.84 -7.77 10.06
CA GLN A 78 -1.57 -8.06 10.73
C GLN A 78 -0.97 -9.37 10.19
N ILE A 79 0.35 -9.50 10.26
CA ILE A 79 1.08 -10.63 9.69
C ILE A 79 0.70 -11.96 10.35
N PHE A 80 0.44 -11.96 11.66
CA PHE A 80 0.11 -13.17 12.44
C PHE A 80 -1.24 -13.82 12.11
N HIS A 81 -2.11 -13.13 11.36
CA HIS A 81 -3.33 -13.74 10.83
C HIS A 81 -3.10 -14.56 9.56
N THR A 82 -1.91 -14.46 8.95
CA THR A 82 -1.54 -15.27 7.78
C THR A 82 -0.99 -16.60 8.28
N PRO A 83 -1.61 -17.75 7.94
CA PRO A 83 -1.11 -19.04 8.40
C PRO A 83 0.33 -19.30 7.88
N PRO A 84 1.17 -19.99 8.67
CA PRO A 84 2.46 -20.48 8.18
C PRO A 84 2.20 -21.37 6.95
N ALA A 85 3.02 -21.24 5.91
CA ALA A 85 2.87 -21.88 4.59
C ALA A 85 1.92 -21.20 3.59
N PHE A 86 1.16 -20.18 3.98
CA PHE A 86 0.64 -19.22 3.01
C PHE A 86 1.72 -18.19 2.74
N ALA A 87 1.91 -17.86 1.47
CA ALA A 87 2.85 -16.84 1.06
C ALA A 87 2.47 -15.55 1.83
N THR A 88 3.28 -15.14 2.80
CA THR A 88 3.20 -13.88 3.58
C THR A 88 3.31 -12.63 2.69
N ILE A 89 3.33 -12.87 1.39
CA ILE A 89 3.79 -12.05 0.30
C ILE A 89 2.67 -11.79 -0.73
N ASN A 90 1.41 -11.64 -0.27
CA ASN A 90 0.48 -10.86 -1.08
C ASN A 90 0.96 -9.38 -1.21
N ASN A 91 1.81 -8.91 -0.30
CA ASN A 91 2.31 -7.55 -0.31
C ASN A 91 3.38 -7.26 -1.40
N PRO A 92 4.46 -8.04 -1.61
CA PRO A 92 5.37 -7.82 -2.71
C PRO A 92 4.73 -8.18 -4.05
N VAL A 93 3.81 -9.15 -4.18
CA VAL A 93 3.14 -9.36 -5.48
C VAL A 93 2.26 -8.17 -5.84
N GLU A 94 1.49 -7.60 -4.90
CA GLU A 94 0.70 -6.39 -5.16
C GLU A 94 1.57 -5.13 -5.29
N SER A 95 2.68 -5.02 -4.55
CA SER A 95 3.65 -3.93 -4.70
C SER A 95 4.41 -4.01 -6.03
N PHE A 96 4.77 -5.22 -6.47
CA PHE A 96 5.38 -5.52 -7.76
C PHE A 96 4.39 -5.26 -8.89
N ASN A 97 3.14 -5.75 -8.77
CA ASN A 97 2.06 -5.43 -9.70
C ASN A 97 1.78 -3.92 -9.74
N GLY A 98 1.86 -3.25 -8.59
CA GLY A 98 1.73 -1.80 -8.46
C GLY A 98 2.87 -1.05 -9.17
N ALA A 99 4.10 -1.56 -9.06
CA ALA A 99 5.26 -1.02 -9.76
C ALA A 99 5.12 -1.19 -11.28
N ILE A 100 4.78 -2.40 -11.74
CA ILE A 100 4.51 -2.66 -13.15
C ILE A 100 3.40 -1.74 -13.66
N LYS A 101 2.28 -1.63 -12.93
CA LYS A 101 1.17 -0.75 -13.36
C LYS A 101 1.58 0.72 -13.41
N ARG A 102 2.37 1.21 -12.45
CA ARG A 102 2.87 2.59 -12.44
C ARG A 102 3.78 2.86 -13.65
N ASP A 103 4.72 1.96 -13.89
CA ASP A 103 5.85 2.22 -14.79
C ASP A 103 5.51 1.84 -16.24
N TYR A 104 4.64 0.84 -16.46
CA TYR A 104 4.38 0.26 -17.80
C TYR A 104 2.95 0.46 -18.32
N THR A 105 1.98 0.87 -17.49
CA THR A 105 0.58 1.01 -17.95
C THR A 105 0.05 2.43 -17.90
N LEU A 106 0.81 3.40 -17.36
CA LEU A 106 0.34 4.77 -17.08
C LEU A 106 -1.01 4.80 -16.32
N ARG A 107 -1.37 3.70 -15.63
CA ARG A 107 -2.70 3.44 -15.06
C ARG A 107 -3.88 3.66 -16.03
N SER A 108 -3.64 3.56 -17.34
CA SER A 108 -4.66 3.66 -18.38
C SER A 108 -5.17 2.27 -18.74
N ARG A 109 -6.49 2.05 -18.69
CA ARG A 109 -7.10 0.84 -19.26
C ARG A 109 -7.06 0.96 -20.78
N MET A 110 -6.03 0.40 -21.40
CA MET A 110 -5.97 0.30 -22.85
C MET A 110 -7.00 -0.72 -23.35
N LYS A 111 -7.78 -0.35 -24.37
CA LYS A 111 -8.59 -1.31 -25.13
C LYS A 111 -7.63 -2.26 -25.87
N ILE A 112 -7.97 -3.56 -25.96
CA ILE A 112 -7.14 -4.62 -26.58
C ILE A 112 -6.62 -4.23 -27.97
N THR A 113 -7.38 -3.44 -28.73
CA THR A 113 -7.01 -2.95 -30.04
C THR A 113 -5.84 -1.97 -30.06
N GLN A 114 -5.58 -1.24 -28.97
CA GLN A 114 -4.49 -0.25 -28.92
C GLN A 114 -3.12 -0.84 -28.52
N SER A 115 -3.09 -1.98 -27.84
CA SER A 115 -1.82 -2.62 -27.43
C SER A 115 -1.11 -3.33 -28.58
N VAL A 116 -1.85 -3.73 -29.62
CA VAL A 116 -1.30 -4.38 -30.82
C VAL A 116 -0.53 -3.37 -31.71
N CYS A 117 -1.03 -2.14 -31.86
CA CYS A 117 -0.42 -1.16 -32.77
C CYS A 117 0.93 -0.57 -32.28
N ARG A 118 1.30 -0.66 -30.99
CA ARG A 118 2.60 -0.14 -30.53
C ARG A 118 3.77 -1.09 -30.77
N ARG A 119 3.52 -2.39 -30.96
CA ARG A 119 4.60 -3.37 -31.15
C ARG A 119 5.17 -3.37 -32.57
N THR A 120 4.48 -2.75 -33.53
CA THR A 120 4.91 -2.68 -34.94
C THR A 120 5.78 -1.47 -35.28
N HIS A 121 5.90 -0.48 -34.40
CA HIS A 121 6.62 0.78 -34.68
C HIS A 121 7.98 0.93 -33.98
N SER A 122 8.53 -0.14 -33.38
CA SER A 122 9.81 -0.10 -32.66
C SER A 122 10.89 -1.04 -33.24
N ASN A 123 10.89 -1.27 -34.56
CA ASN A 123 12.01 -1.95 -35.23
C ASN A 123 12.65 -1.03 -36.31
N PRO A 124 13.67 -0.23 -36.00
CA PRO A 124 14.38 0.59 -36.96
C PRO A 124 15.57 -0.18 -37.55
N HIS A 125 15.30 -1.26 -38.29
CA HIS A 125 16.33 -1.93 -39.11
C HIS A 125 15.73 -2.44 -40.42
N VAL A 126 15.34 -1.51 -41.29
CA VAL A 126 15.27 -1.75 -42.74
C VAL A 126 15.73 -0.46 -43.41
N GLY A 127 16.94 -0.49 -43.98
CA GLY A 127 17.47 0.61 -44.80
C GLY A 127 16.65 0.79 -46.09
N PRO A 128 16.66 1.99 -46.69
CA PRO A 128 15.83 2.27 -47.86
C PRO A 128 16.32 1.49 -49.09
N PRO A 129 15.42 1.07 -49.99
CA PRO A 129 15.82 0.51 -51.27
C PRO A 129 16.33 1.63 -52.19
N CYS A 130 17.57 1.52 -52.67
CA CYS A 130 18.08 2.39 -53.72
C CYS A 130 17.28 2.16 -55.01
N LYS A 131 16.92 3.27 -55.66
CA LYS A 131 16.39 3.33 -57.03
C LYS A 131 17.52 3.15 -58.04
#